data_AF-A0A259BDY0-F1
#
_entry.id   AF-A0A259BDY0-F1
#
_cell.length_a   1.000
_cell.length_b   1.000
_cell.length_c   1.000
_cell.angle_alpha   90.00
_cell.angle_beta   90.00
_cell.angle_gamma   90.00
#
_symmetry.space_group_name_H-M   'P 1'
#
loop_
_entity.id
_entity.type
_entity.pdbx_description
1 polymer ?
#
loop_
_entity_poly.entity_id
_entity_poly.type
_entity_poly.pdbx_seq_one_letter_code
_entity_poly.pdbx_strand_id
1 'polypeptide(L)'
;MGLMEKIVRPIVLIADDFGLSPEVDAGILALVQQQRLSGFGCLTQLPRWFEAAKLVPQSPGVHIGLHLNLTQGFAANTWYRPLPLLIAQAYAGLLPRDKIRISLAEQLDRFIQAFDRAPDYVDGHQHVHQLPTVRACLLDLLAERRIQPWLRSTAPLITPKLGLKEWLIAHLGAPTLRAQALRGIWPCWIFGCTRRLRRRW
;
A
#
# COMPACT_ATOMS: atom_id res chain seq x y z
N MET A 1 20.43 -11.21 -39.45
CA MET A 1 20.90 -11.27 -38.05
C MET A 1 19.93 -10.45 -37.20
N GLY A 2 18.88 -11.07 -36.67
CA GLY A 2 17.81 -10.37 -35.95
C GLY A 2 18.22 -10.11 -34.51
N LEU A 3 18.37 -8.85 -34.13
CA LEU A 3 18.55 -8.42 -32.74
C LEU A 3 17.29 -8.81 -31.95
N MET A 4 17.41 -9.78 -31.04
CA MET A 4 16.41 -10.02 -30.01
C MET A 4 16.26 -8.72 -29.22
N GLU A 5 15.13 -8.02 -29.39
CA GLU A 5 14.78 -6.89 -28.53
C GLU A 5 14.74 -7.39 -27.08
N LYS A 6 15.67 -6.89 -26.27
CA LYS A 6 15.74 -7.20 -24.85
C LYS A 6 14.45 -6.65 -24.20
N ILE A 7 13.59 -7.54 -23.74
CA ILE A 7 12.36 -7.16 -23.03
C ILE A 7 12.76 -6.47 -21.72
N VAL A 8 12.68 -5.15 -21.70
CA VAL A 8 12.86 -4.35 -20.48
C VAL A 8 11.56 -4.38 -19.70
N ARG A 9 11.59 -4.93 -18.49
CA ARG A 9 10.47 -4.88 -17.55
C ARG A 9 10.68 -3.68 -16.62
N PRO A 10 9.80 -2.68 -16.64
CA PRO A 10 9.87 -1.57 -15.70
C PRO A 10 9.56 -2.07 -14.29
N ILE A 11 10.37 -1.62 -13.33
CA ILE A 11 10.25 -1.97 -11.92
C ILE A 11 9.99 -0.68 -11.16
N VAL A 12 9.01 -0.72 -10.26
CA VAL A 12 8.76 0.34 -9.28
C VAL A 12 9.32 -0.14 -7.95
N LEU A 13 10.30 0.58 -7.41
CA LEU A 13 10.91 0.24 -6.12
C LEU A 13 10.38 1.19 -5.05
N ILE A 14 9.75 0.62 -4.03
CA ILE A 14 9.07 1.36 -2.96
C ILE A 14 9.72 0.99 -1.64
N ALA A 15 10.08 1.99 -0.83
CA ALA A 15 10.40 1.77 0.57
C ALA A 15 9.13 1.85 1.43
N ASP A 16 9.02 0.95 2.41
CA ASP A 16 7.91 0.94 3.35
C ASP A 16 8.29 1.75 4.62
N ASP A 17 7.31 2.05 5.47
CA ASP A 17 7.48 2.62 6.81
C ASP A 17 8.01 4.07 6.92
N PHE A 18 7.82 4.92 5.90
CA PHE A 18 8.08 6.36 6.06
C PHE A 18 7.13 6.97 7.11
N GLY A 19 7.66 7.82 8.00
CA GLY A 19 6.97 8.36 9.17
C GLY A 19 7.22 7.57 10.47
N LEU A 20 7.88 6.41 10.41
CA LEU A 20 8.17 5.55 11.57
C LEU A 20 9.15 6.20 12.55
N SER A 21 10.29 6.70 12.06
CA SER A 21 11.32 7.36 12.88
C SER A 21 12.17 8.31 12.03
N PRO A 22 12.81 9.32 12.65
CA PRO A 22 13.69 10.25 11.92
C PRO A 22 14.76 9.56 11.07
N GLU A 23 15.33 8.46 11.57
CA GLU A 23 16.40 7.71 10.92
C GLU A 23 15.89 6.98 9.67
N VAL A 24 14.70 6.37 9.77
CA VAL A 24 14.02 5.72 8.64
C VAL A 24 13.66 6.77 7.59
N ASP A 25 13.07 7.89 8.03
CA ASP A 25 12.67 9.00 7.16
C ASP A 25 13.88 9.53 6.37
N ALA A 26 14.99 9.79 7.05
CA ALA A 26 16.23 10.28 6.44
C ALA A 26 16.82 9.29 5.42
N GLY A 27 16.84 7.99 5.75
CA GLY A 27 17.33 6.95 4.86
C GLY A 27 16.50 6.84 3.57
N ILE A 28 15.18 6.85 3.70
CA ILE A 28 14.25 6.81 2.56
C ILE A 28 14.44 8.05 1.68
N LEU A 29 14.45 9.25 2.27
CA LEU A 29 14.60 10.50 1.51
C LEU A 29 15.96 10.58 0.80
N ALA A 30 17.04 10.12 1.43
CA ALA A 30 18.35 10.06 0.78
C ALA A 30 18.33 9.15 -0.46
N LEU A 31 17.68 7.99 -0.39
CA LEU A 31 17.56 7.09 -1.54
C LEU A 31 16.64 7.63 -2.64
N VAL A 32 15.57 8.36 -2.28
CA VAL A 32 14.72 9.07 -3.23
C VAL A 32 15.52 10.18 -3.95
N GLN A 33 16.30 10.97 -3.21
CA GLN A 33 17.13 12.03 -3.78
C GLN A 33 18.18 11.48 -4.76
N GLN A 34 18.73 10.29 -4.46
CA GLN A 34 19.64 9.58 -5.36
C GLN A 34 18.95 8.83 -6.51
N GLN A 35 17.62 8.98 -6.65
CA GLN A 35 16.79 8.28 -7.65
C GLN A 35 16.93 6.75 -7.60
N ARG A 36 17.22 6.21 -6.41
CA ARG A 36 17.31 4.76 -6.16
C ARG A 36 15.95 4.15 -5.84
N LEU A 37 15.02 4.95 -5.33
CA LEU A 37 13.64 4.56 -5.08
C LEU A 37 12.70 5.28 -6.05
N SER A 38 11.67 4.57 -6.48
CA SER A 38 10.55 5.14 -7.24
C SER A 38 9.52 5.81 -6.32
N GLY A 39 9.56 5.54 -5.01
CA GLY A 39 8.56 6.02 -4.08
C GLY A 39 8.68 5.43 -2.67
N PHE A 40 7.74 5.78 -1.81
CA PHE A 40 7.68 5.28 -0.44
C PHE A 40 6.26 5.33 0.16
N GLY A 41 6.03 4.47 1.16
CA GLY A 41 4.75 4.26 1.82
C GLY A 41 4.74 4.90 3.21
N CYS A 42 3.70 5.66 3.48
CA CYS A 42 3.60 6.50 4.66
C CYS A 42 2.76 5.85 5.76
N LEU A 43 3.32 5.71 6.96
CA LEU A 43 2.62 5.36 8.20
C LEU A 43 2.06 6.63 8.85
N THR A 44 0.77 6.88 8.65
CA THR A 44 0.18 8.18 9.03
C THR A 44 -0.27 8.27 10.48
N GLN A 45 -0.39 7.15 11.20
CA GLN A 45 -0.93 7.12 12.56
C GLN A 45 0.06 7.55 13.64
N LEU A 46 1.36 7.65 13.33
CA LEU A 46 2.34 8.09 14.32
C LEU A 46 2.10 9.57 14.71
N PRO A 47 2.31 9.96 15.97
CA PRO A 47 2.18 11.36 16.41
C PRO A 47 3.04 12.33 15.59
N ARG A 48 4.25 11.90 15.20
CA ARG A 48 5.21 12.67 14.38
C ARG A 48 4.82 12.81 12.90
N TRP A 49 3.74 12.19 12.45
CA TRP A 49 3.40 12.09 11.02
C TRP A 49 3.42 13.45 10.29
N PHE A 50 2.78 14.47 10.86
CA PHE A 50 2.71 15.79 10.23
C PHE A 50 4.05 16.53 10.19
N GLU A 51 4.99 16.18 11.08
CA GLU A 51 6.35 16.71 11.02
C GLU A 51 7.17 16.00 9.95
N ALA A 52 7.06 14.66 9.89
CA ALA A 52 7.73 13.85 8.86
C ALA A 52 7.26 14.22 7.45
N ALA A 53 5.95 14.44 7.25
CA ALA A 53 5.40 14.80 5.94
C ALA A 53 5.95 16.13 5.38
N LYS A 54 6.33 17.09 6.25
CA LYS A 54 6.94 18.36 5.83
C LYS A 54 8.33 18.19 5.22
N LEU A 55 9.00 17.07 5.50
CA LEU A 55 10.33 16.76 4.96
C LEU A 55 10.28 16.24 3.52
N VAL A 56 9.09 15.86 3.04
CA VAL A 56 8.92 15.24 1.73
C VAL A 56 9.09 16.29 0.63
N PRO A 57 10.07 16.15 -0.27
CA PRO A 57 10.25 17.07 -1.37
C PRO A 57 9.11 16.91 -2.38
N GLN A 58 8.63 18.03 -2.92
CA GLN A 58 7.67 18.07 -4.02
C GLN A 58 8.39 17.78 -5.35
N SER A 59 8.90 16.56 -5.48
CA SER A 59 9.65 16.12 -6.65
C SER A 59 8.74 15.37 -7.63
N PRO A 60 8.64 15.80 -8.90
CA PRO A 60 7.91 15.06 -9.92
C PRO A 60 8.44 13.64 -10.07
N GLY A 61 7.54 12.66 -10.21
CA GLY A 61 7.90 11.28 -10.51
C GLY A 61 8.17 10.36 -9.31
N VAL A 62 8.03 10.86 -8.07
CA VAL A 62 8.08 10.03 -6.86
C VAL A 62 6.67 9.59 -6.46
N HIS A 63 6.46 8.28 -6.31
CA HIS A 63 5.18 7.73 -5.83
C HIS A 63 5.11 7.79 -4.30
N ILE A 64 4.14 8.52 -3.76
CA ILE A 64 3.92 8.64 -2.32
C ILE A 64 2.59 7.96 -2.00
N GLY A 65 2.66 6.87 -1.24
CA GLY A 65 1.51 6.04 -0.92
C GLY A 65 1.15 6.03 0.56
N LEU A 66 -0.04 5.53 0.86
CA LEU A 66 -0.49 5.24 2.20
C LEU A 66 -0.16 3.79 2.56
N HIS A 67 0.66 3.61 3.61
CA HIS A 67 1.02 2.31 4.16
C HIS A 67 0.14 2.01 5.37
N LEU A 68 -0.92 1.22 5.17
CA LEU A 68 -1.92 0.98 6.23
C LEU A 68 -1.34 0.14 7.37
N ASN A 69 -1.54 0.59 8.61
CA ASN A 69 -1.21 -0.18 9.80
C ASN A 69 -2.46 -0.62 10.57
N LEU A 70 -2.46 -1.88 11.00
CA LEU A 70 -3.46 -2.47 11.91
C LEU A 70 -2.80 -3.40 12.94
N THR A 71 -1.46 -3.46 12.98
CA THR A 71 -0.72 -4.46 13.76
C THR A 71 0.17 -3.88 14.83
N GLN A 72 0.47 -2.58 14.75
CA GLN A 72 1.24 -1.85 15.74
C GLN A 72 0.41 -0.73 16.37
N GLY A 73 0.58 -0.52 17.68
CA GLY A 73 -0.07 0.57 18.41
C GLY A 73 0.81 1.81 18.41
N PHE A 74 0.48 2.81 17.59
CA PHE A 74 1.27 4.04 17.46
C PHE A 74 0.77 5.21 18.29
N ALA A 75 -0.52 5.26 18.63
CA ALA A 75 -1.09 6.29 19.49
C ALA A 75 -2.11 5.71 20.47
N ALA A 76 -2.35 6.43 21.57
CA ALA A 76 -3.44 6.15 22.47
C ALA A 76 -4.75 6.27 21.68
N ASN A 77 -5.53 5.17 21.63
CA ASN A 77 -6.78 5.00 20.86
C ASN A 77 -6.65 4.50 19.41
N THR A 78 -5.44 4.19 18.93
CA THR A 78 -5.33 3.47 17.65
C THR A 78 -5.83 2.03 17.81
N TRP A 79 -6.76 1.61 16.96
CA TRP A 79 -7.15 0.19 16.91
C TRP A 79 -6.05 -0.62 16.22
N TYR A 80 -5.54 -1.64 16.90
CA TYR A 80 -4.60 -2.60 16.34
C TYR A 80 -4.76 -3.99 16.96
N ARG A 81 -4.24 -5.02 16.30
CA ARG A 81 -4.16 -6.39 16.79
C ARG A 81 -2.82 -7.01 16.40
N PRO A 82 -2.17 -7.80 17.26
CA PRO A 82 -1.01 -8.60 16.86
C PRO A 82 -1.33 -9.41 15.60
N LEU A 83 -0.38 -9.48 14.66
CA LEU A 83 -0.62 -10.06 13.33
C LEU A 83 -1.27 -11.45 13.35
N PRO A 84 -0.85 -12.42 14.18
CA PRO A 84 -1.49 -13.75 14.21
C PRO A 84 -2.98 -13.68 14.58
N LEU A 85 -3.33 -12.83 15.55
CA LEU A 85 -4.71 -12.64 15.99
C LEU A 85 -5.53 -11.91 14.93
N LEU A 86 -4.95 -10.89 14.27
CA LEU A 86 -5.59 -10.17 13.18
C LEU A 86 -5.96 -11.12 12.03
N ILE A 87 -5.02 -11.98 11.62
CA ILE A 87 -5.24 -12.99 10.58
C ILE A 87 -6.36 -13.95 11.00
N ALA A 88 -6.27 -14.52 12.20
CA ALA A 88 -7.27 -15.47 12.70
C ALA A 88 -8.68 -14.86 12.72
N GLN A 89 -8.83 -13.63 13.26
CA GLN A 89 -10.11 -12.93 13.30
C GLN A 89 -10.62 -12.57 11.91
N ALA A 90 -9.74 -12.20 10.97
CA ALA A 90 -10.14 -11.86 9.60
C ALA A 90 -10.80 -13.04 8.90
N TYR A 91 -10.19 -14.22 9.02
CA TYR A 91 -10.67 -15.45 8.39
C TYR A 91 -11.85 -16.09 9.11
N ALA A 92 -11.97 -15.89 10.42
CA ALA A 92 -13.14 -16.29 11.18
C ALA A 92 -14.34 -15.34 11.00
N GLY A 93 -14.20 -14.22 10.28
CA GLY A 93 -15.25 -13.21 10.13
C GLY A 93 -15.54 -12.41 11.41
N LEU A 94 -14.58 -12.38 12.35
CA LEU A 94 -14.72 -11.77 13.68
C LEU A 94 -14.12 -10.37 13.78
N LEU A 95 -13.57 -9.82 12.68
CA LEU A 95 -13.04 -8.47 12.70
C LEU A 95 -14.17 -7.44 12.85
N PRO A 96 -14.06 -6.49 13.80
CA PRO A 96 -15.07 -5.46 14.00
C PRO A 96 -15.04 -4.45 12.84
N ARG A 97 -15.94 -4.63 11.86
CA ARG A 97 -16.00 -3.84 10.62
C ARG A 97 -15.94 -2.33 10.87
N ASP A 98 -16.71 -1.83 11.84
CA ASP A 98 -16.76 -0.39 12.15
C ASP A 98 -15.41 0.15 12.63
N LYS A 99 -14.73 -0.59 13.51
CA LYS A 99 -13.40 -0.17 14.02
C LYS A 99 -12.34 -0.19 12.93
N ILE A 100 -12.38 -1.19 12.05
CA ILE A 100 -11.50 -1.25 10.87
C ILE A 100 -11.75 -0.03 9.99
N ARG A 101 -13.00 0.23 9.63
CA ARG A 101 -13.36 1.34 8.74
C ARG A 101 -12.95 2.69 9.33
N ILE A 102 -13.20 2.94 10.61
CA ILE A 102 -12.77 4.16 11.31
C ILE A 102 -11.24 4.31 11.23
N SER A 103 -10.48 3.25 11.53
CA SER A 103 -9.02 3.28 11.49
C SER A 103 -8.47 3.54 10.07
N LEU A 104 -9.08 2.94 9.04
CA LEU A 104 -8.69 3.17 7.65
C LEU A 104 -9.01 4.61 7.20
N ALA A 105 -10.18 5.12 7.57
CA ALA A 105 -10.59 6.49 7.27
C ALA A 105 -9.66 7.51 7.93
N GLU A 106 -9.35 7.34 9.21
CA GLU A 106 -8.40 8.19 9.92
C GLU A 106 -7.02 8.21 9.25
N GLN A 107 -6.52 7.04 8.85
CA GLN A 107 -5.23 6.93 8.16
C GLN A 107 -5.19 7.66 6.82
N LEU A 108 -6.27 7.54 6.05
CA LEU A 108 -6.44 8.22 4.76
C LEU A 108 -6.62 9.73 4.94
N ASP A 109 -7.45 10.16 5.88
CA ASP A 109 -7.73 11.56 6.14
C ASP A 109 -6.45 12.27 6.62
N ARG A 110 -5.65 11.63 7.48
CA ARG A 110 -4.33 12.16 7.92
C ARG A 110 -3.31 12.24 6.78
N PHE A 111 -3.37 11.33 5.81
CA PHE A 111 -2.55 11.41 4.60
C PHE A 111 -2.94 12.64 3.78
N ILE A 112 -4.23 12.77 3.47
CA ILE A 112 -4.76 13.87 2.65
C ILE A 112 -4.51 15.21 3.33
N GLN A 113 -4.70 15.30 4.65
CA GLN A 113 -4.43 16.52 5.41
C GLN A 113 -2.95 16.95 5.32
N ALA A 114 -2.02 16.00 5.25
CA ALA A 114 -0.59 16.30 5.20
C ALA A 114 -0.10 16.70 3.80
N PHE A 115 -0.69 16.13 2.74
CA PHE A 115 -0.22 16.35 1.36
C PHE A 115 -1.17 17.15 0.47
N ASP A 116 -2.37 17.47 0.96
CA ASP A 116 -3.46 18.10 0.21
C ASP A 116 -3.83 17.35 -1.09
N ARG A 117 -3.62 16.03 -1.10
CA ARG A 117 -3.92 15.15 -2.23
C ARG A 117 -4.15 13.71 -1.78
N ALA A 118 -4.84 12.95 -2.63
CA ALA A 118 -4.95 11.51 -2.48
C ALA A 118 -3.58 10.80 -2.62
N PRO A 119 -3.39 9.65 -1.96
CA PRO A 119 -2.19 8.85 -2.14
C PRO A 119 -2.11 8.31 -3.57
N ASP A 120 -0.88 8.17 -4.09
CA ASP A 120 -0.67 7.56 -5.40
C ASP A 120 -1.01 6.07 -5.36
N TYR A 121 -0.81 5.45 -4.20
CA TYR A 121 -1.07 4.04 -3.95
C TYR A 121 -1.42 3.71 -2.51
N VAL A 122 -2.02 2.54 -2.30
CA VAL A 122 -2.26 1.99 -0.96
C VAL A 122 -1.75 0.57 -0.86
N ASP A 123 -1.07 0.29 0.25
CA ASP A 123 -0.70 -1.04 0.69
C ASP A 123 -0.85 -1.14 2.22
N GLY A 124 -0.26 -2.16 2.83
CA GLY A 124 -0.38 -2.36 4.28
C GLY A 124 0.90 -2.90 4.89
N HIS A 125 1.23 -2.38 6.07
CA HIS A 125 2.23 -2.92 6.97
C HIS A 125 1.89 -4.37 7.28
N GLN A 126 2.86 -5.27 7.07
CA GLN A 126 2.65 -6.72 7.12
C GLN A 126 1.50 -7.22 6.22
N HIS A 127 1.21 -6.49 5.14
CA HIS A 127 0.25 -6.88 4.11
C HIS A 127 -1.20 -7.00 4.58
N VAL A 128 -1.60 -6.27 5.63
CA VAL A 128 -2.94 -6.38 6.21
C VAL A 128 -4.07 -5.93 5.29
N HIS A 129 -3.79 -5.07 4.32
CA HIS A 129 -4.77 -4.45 3.42
C HIS A 129 -5.55 -5.44 2.54
N GLN A 130 -5.04 -6.66 2.40
CA GLN A 130 -5.63 -7.73 1.60
C GLN A 130 -6.41 -8.75 2.43
N LEU A 131 -6.37 -8.68 3.77
CA LEU A 131 -7.15 -9.57 4.61
C LEU A 131 -8.66 -9.39 4.36
N PRO A 132 -9.47 -10.46 4.53
CA PRO A 132 -10.93 -10.33 4.54
C PRO A 132 -11.39 -9.25 5.53
N THR A 133 -12.54 -8.64 5.27
CA THR A 133 -13.06 -7.46 6.01
C THR A 133 -12.22 -6.18 5.83
N VAL A 134 -10.90 -6.21 6.03
CA VAL A 134 -10.01 -5.04 5.81
C VAL A 134 -10.09 -4.58 4.36
N ARG A 135 -9.89 -5.52 3.42
CA ARG A 135 -10.02 -5.25 1.99
C ARG A 135 -11.39 -4.68 1.62
N ALA A 136 -12.47 -5.27 2.15
CA ALA A 136 -13.82 -4.82 1.84
C ALA A 136 -14.04 -3.38 2.33
N CYS A 137 -13.67 -3.09 3.58
CA CYS A 137 -13.74 -1.74 4.14
C CYS A 137 -12.89 -0.74 3.35
N LEU A 138 -11.69 -1.13 2.92
CA LEU A 138 -10.81 -0.29 2.12
C LEU A 138 -11.43 0.05 0.76
N LEU A 139 -11.93 -0.95 0.03
CA LEU A 139 -12.56 -0.73 -1.28
C LEU A 139 -13.82 0.13 -1.16
N ASP A 140 -14.66 -0.12 -0.14
CA ASP A 140 -15.85 0.68 0.12
C ASP A 140 -15.47 2.13 0.45
N LEU A 141 -14.46 2.35 1.29
CA LEU A 141 -13.97 3.69 1.63
C LEU A 141 -13.42 4.43 0.41
N LEU A 142 -12.60 3.77 -0.42
CA LEU A 142 -12.04 4.38 -1.63
C LEU A 142 -13.15 4.73 -2.65
N ALA A 143 -14.17 3.86 -2.79
CA ALA A 143 -15.34 4.09 -3.63
C ALA A 143 -16.13 5.32 -3.19
N GLU A 144 -16.44 5.41 -1.90
CA GLU A 144 -17.18 6.52 -1.31
C GLU A 144 -16.42 7.85 -1.44
N ARG A 145 -15.11 7.84 -1.19
CA ARG A 145 -14.26 9.02 -1.31
C ARG A 145 -13.90 9.37 -2.75
N ARG A 146 -14.25 8.52 -3.73
CA ARG A 146 -13.92 8.65 -5.15
C ARG A 146 -12.40 8.77 -5.41
N ILE A 147 -11.59 8.06 -4.62
CA ILE A 147 -10.12 8.08 -4.68
C ILE A 147 -9.64 6.78 -5.29
N GLN A 148 -8.95 6.84 -6.43
CA GLN A 148 -8.51 5.67 -7.23
C GLN A 148 -6.98 5.43 -7.22
N PRO A 149 -6.37 5.10 -6.06
CA PRO A 149 -4.96 4.77 -5.98
C PRO A 149 -4.71 3.40 -6.61
N TRP A 150 -3.48 3.12 -7.03
CA TRP A 150 -3.14 1.71 -7.31
C TRP A 150 -2.99 0.93 -5.99
N LEU A 151 -3.45 -0.31 -5.96
CA LEU A 151 -3.36 -1.17 -4.77
C LEU A 151 -2.25 -2.19 -4.93
N ARG A 152 -1.35 -2.30 -3.95
CA ARG A 152 -0.30 -3.33 -4.00
C ARG A 152 -0.94 -4.72 -3.90
N SER A 153 -0.66 -5.59 -4.86
CA SER A 153 -1.05 -6.99 -4.82
C SER A 153 0.17 -7.84 -4.50
N THR A 154 0.11 -8.70 -3.48
CA THR A 154 1.16 -9.70 -3.21
C THR A 154 0.88 -11.04 -3.87
N ALA A 155 -0.14 -11.11 -4.74
CA ALA A 155 -0.40 -12.30 -5.52
C ALA A 155 0.85 -12.63 -6.36
N PRO A 156 1.39 -13.85 -6.27
CA PRO A 156 2.60 -14.21 -6.98
C PRO A 156 2.38 -14.06 -8.49
N LEU A 157 3.28 -13.34 -9.17
CA LEU A 157 3.23 -13.11 -10.61
C LEU A 157 3.72 -14.32 -11.42
N ILE A 158 4.53 -15.15 -10.79
CA ILE A 158 5.06 -16.41 -11.28
C ILE A 158 4.73 -17.37 -10.15
N THR A 159 4.11 -18.53 -10.41
CA THR A 159 3.98 -19.61 -9.41
C THR A 159 5.38 -20.07 -9.00
N PRO A 160 5.91 -19.64 -7.84
CA PRO A 160 7.21 -20.09 -7.38
C PRO A 160 7.04 -21.42 -6.64
N LYS A 161 8.12 -22.19 -6.52
CA LYS A 161 8.28 -23.11 -5.39
C LYS A 161 8.36 -22.26 -4.12
N LEU A 162 7.22 -21.84 -3.57
CA LEU A 162 7.13 -20.94 -2.42
C LEU A 162 7.50 -21.67 -1.14
N GLY A 163 8.28 -21.02 -0.28
CA GLY A 163 8.33 -21.39 1.13
C GLY A 163 6.96 -21.18 1.79
N LEU A 164 6.78 -21.76 2.98
CA LEU A 164 5.51 -21.73 3.70
C LEU A 164 5.00 -20.29 3.93
N LYS A 165 5.93 -19.35 4.20
CA LYS A 165 5.63 -17.95 4.54
C LYS A 165 5.10 -17.17 3.33
N GLU A 166 5.75 -17.33 2.19
CA GLU A 166 5.35 -16.65 0.95
C GLU A 166 4.05 -17.26 0.38
N TRP A 167 3.85 -18.58 0.54
CA TRP A 167 2.59 -19.24 0.20
C TRP A 167 1.43 -18.72 1.06
N LEU A 168 1.65 -18.58 2.38
CA LEU A 168 0.65 -18.00 3.28
C LEU A 168 0.30 -16.57 2.83
N ILE A 169 1.27 -15.68 2.62
CA ILE A 169 1.03 -14.31 2.17
C ILE A 169 0.24 -14.26 0.84
N ALA A 170 0.58 -15.12 -0.12
CA ALA A 170 -0.13 -15.20 -1.40
C ALA A 170 -1.59 -15.65 -1.25
N HIS A 171 -1.90 -16.51 -0.28
CA HIS A 171 -3.23 -17.07 -0.05
C HIS A 171 -4.03 -16.29 1.01
N LEU A 172 -3.45 -15.25 1.61
CA LEU A 172 -4.11 -14.38 2.60
C LEU A 172 -5.13 -13.38 1.98
N GLY A 173 -5.46 -13.53 0.68
CA GLY A 173 -6.55 -12.79 0.03
C GLY A 173 -6.15 -12.04 -1.25
N ALA A 174 -4.88 -12.10 -1.65
CA ALA A 174 -4.38 -11.44 -2.85
C ALA A 174 -5.16 -11.78 -4.14
N PRO A 175 -5.57 -13.04 -4.41
CA PRO A 175 -6.36 -13.37 -5.59
C PRO A 175 -7.75 -12.73 -5.59
N THR A 176 -8.40 -12.67 -4.42
CA THR A 176 -9.71 -12.04 -4.27
C THR A 176 -9.62 -10.52 -4.38
N LEU A 177 -8.57 -9.91 -3.83
CA LEU A 177 -8.28 -8.48 -4.01
C LEU A 177 -8.13 -8.14 -5.48
N ARG A 178 -7.33 -8.93 -6.20
CA ARG A 178 -7.13 -8.79 -7.64
C ARG A 178 -8.47 -8.86 -8.39
N ALA A 179 -9.30 -9.86 -8.09
CA ALA A 179 -10.58 -10.04 -8.76
C ALA A 179 -11.58 -8.90 -8.49
N GLN A 180 -11.66 -8.41 -7.25
CA GLN A 180 -12.58 -7.34 -6.87
C GLN A 180 -12.18 -5.98 -7.45
N ALA A 181 -10.88 -5.65 -7.40
CA ALA A 181 -10.38 -4.40 -7.97
C ALA A 181 -10.57 -4.34 -9.49
N LEU A 182 -10.43 -5.47 -10.20
CA LEU A 182 -10.71 -5.56 -11.64
C LEU A 182 -12.20 -5.40 -11.99
N ARG A 183 -13.13 -5.77 -11.10
CA ARG A 183 -14.58 -5.63 -11.33
C ARG A 183 -15.11 -4.22 -11.10
N GLY A 184 -14.47 -3.42 -10.24
CA GLY A 184 -14.94 -2.08 -9.89
C GLY A 184 -14.46 -0.94 -10.80
N ILE A 185 -13.86 -1.22 -11.96
CA ILE A 185 -13.24 -0.22 -12.85
C ILE A 185 -12.17 0.62 -12.08
N TRP A 186 -11.50 0.01 -11.12
CA TRP A 186 -10.31 0.58 -10.52
C TRP A 186 -9.15 0.27 -11.47
N PRO A 187 -8.27 1.23 -11.80
CA PRO A 187 -7.02 0.92 -12.49
C PRO A 187 -6.15 0.08 -11.54
N CYS A 188 -6.45 -1.21 -11.48
CA CYS A 188 -5.72 -2.18 -10.71
C CYS A 188 -4.41 -2.41 -11.47
N TRP A 189 -3.38 -1.63 -11.12
CA TRP A 189 -2.00 -1.92 -11.51
C TRP A 189 -1.53 -3.12 -10.71
N ILE A 190 -2.02 -4.29 -11.12
CA ILE A 190 -1.59 -5.59 -10.60
C ILE A 190 -0.25 -5.88 -11.26
N PHE A 191 0.82 -5.32 -10.72
CA PHE A 191 2.23 -5.67 -10.93
C PHE A 191 2.70 -6.07 -12.36
N GLY A 192 3.70 -5.35 -12.88
CA GLY A 192 4.69 -5.96 -13.79
C GLY A 192 4.34 -6.10 -15.27
N CYS A 193 3.30 -5.43 -15.78
CA CYS A 193 3.07 -5.34 -17.22
C CYS A 193 2.66 -3.91 -17.61
N THR A 194 3.60 -3.13 -18.15
CA THR A 194 3.28 -1.90 -18.85
C THR A 194 2.56 -2.22 -20.15
N ARG A 195 1.22 -2.23 -20.13
CA ARG A 195 0.49 -1.80 -21.32
C ARG A 195 0.58 -0.28 -21.39
N ARG A 196 1.65 0.15 -22.06
CA ARG A 196 1.87 1.42 -22.76
C ARG A 196 0.61 2.29 -22.83
N LEU A 197 0.48 3.24 -21.90
CA LEU A 197 -0.28 4.46 -22.16
C LEU A 197 0.58 5.30 -23.12
N ARG A 198 0.30 5.20 -24.42
CA ARG A 198 0.57 6.32 -25.33
C ARG A 198 -0.36 7.45 -24.90
N ARG A 199 0.03 8.23 -23.90
CA ARG A 199 -0.43 9.62 -23.82
C ARG A 199 0.45 10.39 -24.80
N ARG A 200 -0.15 10.72 -25.95
CA ARG A 200 0.38 11.73 -26.86
C ARG A 200 0.56 13.01 -26.05
N TRP A 201 1.75 13.61 -26.15
CA TRP A 201 1.95 15.04 -25.93
C TRP A 201 1.05 15.82 -26.87
#